data_AF-A0A1Y3UXS4-F1
#
_entry.id   AF-A0A1Y3UXS4-F1
#
_cell.length_a   1.000
_cell.length_b   1.000
_cell.length_c   1.000
_cell.angle_alpha   90.00
_cell.angle_beta   90.00
_cell.angle_gamma   90.00
#
_symmetry.space_group_name_H-M   'P 1'
#
loop_
_entity.id
_entity.type
_entity.pdbx_description
1 polymer ?
#
loop_
_entity_poly.entity_id
_entity_poly.type
_entity_poly.pdbx_seq_one_letter_code
_entity_poly.pdbx_strand_id
1 'polypeptide(L)'
;MLRTIRLTLAVIFFAFITLLFLDFTGTLHAWFGWMAKIQFLPAVLALNIGVVLFLAVLTLVFGRIYCSVICPLGVFQDIVSWLSAKRKKNRFHYSPVLKWLRYGVLGVFVLAIIGGLNSFVVLLAPYSSYGRIVSSLFSPLYQWANNGLAYLAERADSYAFYETDVWMKSLPTLLIATVTLVVLIVLAWRGGRTYCNTICPVGTVLGFLSKYSLLKPVIDTKKCNSCGLCARNCKASCINIKAHEIDYSRCVACMDCINKCRKGAITYTRRKPASAAVSQETSVAPEQVNDARRAFLSTTAVFAATAALKAQEKKVDGGLAVIEDKKIPERATPITPPGSLSARHFAQHCTACQLCVSVCPNQVLRPSSDLTKLMQPEMSYERGYCRPECAKCAEVCPTDAIHLTSLAEKSAIQIGHAVWIKENCICITDKMECGNCARHCPAGAIQMVPSDPEDEASIKIPVVNAERCTGCGACENLCPSRPFSAIYVEGHVMHRTV
;
A
#
# COMPACT_ATOMS: atom_id res chain seq x y z
N MET A 1 11.09 -31.67 -1.12
CA MET A 1 10.12 -31.26 -0.08
C MET A 1 10.22 -29.77 0.27
N LEU A 2 11.39 -29.26 0.71
CA LEU A 2 11.55 -27.84 1.11
C LEU A 2 11.02 -26.79 0.11
N ARG A 3 11.31 -26.95 -1.18
CA ARG A 3 10.83 -26.05 -2.24
C ARG A 3 9.30 -26.03 -2.32
N THR A 4 8.65 -27.19 -2.20
CA THR A 4 7.19 -27.33 -2.29
C THR A 4 6.54 -26.63 -1.10
N ILE A 5 6.99 -26.91 0.13
CA ILE A 5 6.49 -26.26 1.36
C ILE A 5 6.61 -24.74 1.23
N ARG A 6 7.78 -24.25 0.81
CA ARG A 6 8.04 -22.82 0.59
C ARG A 6 7.08 -22.20 -0.43
N LEU A 7 6.81 -22.89 -1.54
CA LEU A 7 5.89 -22.40 -2.58
C LEU A 7 4.44 -22.40 -2.10
N THR A 8 4.00 -23.44 -1.40
CA THR A 8 2.64 -23.52 -0.82
C THR A 8 2.41 -22.37 0.14
N LEU A 9 3.33 -22.14 1.09
CA LEU A 9 3.23 -21.02 2.03
C LEU A 9 3.27 -19.67 1.30
N ALA A 10 4.14 -19.50 0.30
CA ALA A 10 4.20 -18.26 -0.48
C ALA A 10 2.88 -17.95 -1.22
N VAL A 11 2.23 -18.98 -1.78
CA VAL A 11 0.92 -18.82 -2.44
C VAL A 11 -0.15 -18.44 -1.43
N ILE A 12 -0.18 -19.09 -0.26
CA ILE A 12 -1.13 -18.79 0.82
C ILE A 12 -0.98 -17.33 1.29
N PHE A 13 0.24 -16.92 1.65
CA PHE A 13 0.51 -15.54 2.08
C PHE A 13 0.17 -14.52 0.99
N PHE A 14 0.56 -14.80 -0.25
CA PHE A 14 0.25 -13.91 -1.38
C PHE A 14 -1.26 -13.77 -1.60
N ALA A 15 -2.00 -14.89 -1.60
CA ALA A 15 -3.45 -14.88 -1.80
C ALA A 15 -4.16 -14.09 -0.70
N PHE A 16 -3.92 -14.40 0.57
CA PHE A 16 -4.58 -13.71 1.68
C PHE A 16 -4.20 -12.24 1.76
N ILE A 17 -2.92 -11.88 1.60
CA ILE A 17 -2.54 -10.46 1.59
C ILE A 17 -3.20 -9.71 0.43
N THR A 18 -3.30 -10.32 -0.76
CA THR A 18 -4.02 -9.70 -1.89
C THR A 18 -5.48 -9.49 -1.55
N LEU A 19 -6.13 -10.50 -0.97
CA LEU A 19 -7.53 -10.42 -0.57
C LEU A 19 -7.78 -9.37 0.50
N LEU A 20 -6.86 -9.14 1.45
CA LEU A 20 -6.97 -8.03 2.40
C LEU A 20 -7.08 -6.67 1.69
N PHE A 21 -6.41 -6.47 0.56
CA PHE A 21 -6.54 -5.21 -0.20
C PHE A 21 -7.80 -5.14 -1.08
N LEU A 22 -8.44 -6.27 -1.38
CA LEU A 22 -9.63 -6.35 -2.23
C LEU A 22 -10.93 -6.40 -1.42
N ASP A 23 -10.85 -6.89 -0.18
CA ASP A 23 -11.99 -7.08 0.72
C ASP A 23 -12.55 -5.75 1.23
N PHE A 24 -13.57 -5.25 0.54
CA PHE A 24 -14.35 -4.08 0.93
C PHE A 24 -15.33 -4.37 2.08
N THR A 25 -15.63 -5.66 2.36
CA THR A 25 -16.51 -6.04 3.49
C THR A 25 -15.77 -5.94 4.83
N GLY A 26 -14.44 -6.09 4.81
CA GLY A 26 -13.58 -6.11 5.99
C GLY A 26 -13.66 -7.40 6.80
N THR A 27 -14.38 -8.42 6.34
CA THR A 27 -14.53 -9.70 7.03
C THR A 27 -13.21 -10.46 7.14
N LEU A 28 -12.37 -10.43 6.09
CA LEU A 28 -11.08 -11.12 6.09
C LEU A 28 -10.07 -10.47 7.03
N HIS A 29 -10.22 -9.19 7.32
CA HIS A 29 -9.32 -8.48 8.24
C HIS A 29 -9.45 -8.98 9.68
N ALA A 30 -10.65 -9.42 10.09
CA ALA A 30 -10.86 -9.99 11.42
C ALA A 30 -10.01 -11.26 11.66
N TRP A 31 -9.86 -12.09 10.62
CA TRP A 31 -9.15 -13.38 10.72
C TRP A 31 -7.68 -13.30 10.30
N PHE A 32 -7.38 -12.51 9.26
CA PHE A 32 -6.07 -12.48 8.59
C PHE A 32 -5.35 -11.13 8.65
N GLY A 33 -5.90 -10.12 9.33
CA GLY A 33 -5.29 -8.78 9.43
C GLY A 33 -3.88 -8.78 10.04
N TRP A 34 -3.55 -9.78 10.86
CA TRP A 34 -2.19 -9.97 11.40
C TRP A 34 -1.12 -10.15 10.30
N MET A 35 -1.49 -10.65 9.11
CA MET A 35 -0.57 -10.79 7.97
C MET A 35 -0.12 -9.44 7.39
N ALA A 36 -0.88 -8.37 7.61
CA ALA A 36 -0.46 -7.00 7.31
C ALA A 36 0.51 -6.48 8.39
N LYS A 37 0.24 -6.79 9.66
CA LYS A 37 1.06 -6.38 10.83
C LYS A 37 2.43 -7.08 10.88
N ILE A 38 2.55 -8.29 10.32
CA ILE A 38 3.83 -9.05 10.28
C ILE A 38 4.81 -8.52 9.22
N GLN A 39 4.43 -7.54 8.40
CA GLN A 39 5.31 -7.00 7.36
C GLN A 39 6.40 -6.14 8.02
N PHE A 40 7.64 -6.29 7.54
CA PHE A 40 8.82 -5.74 8.23
C PHE A 40 8.75 -4.22 8.48
N LEU A 41 8.49 -3.42 7.44
CA LEU A 41 8.46 -1.96 7.59
C LEU A 41 7.27 -1.50 8.45
N PRO A 42 6.03 -2.00 8.23
CA PRO A 42 4.92 -1.72 9.15
C PRO A 42 5.22 -2.07 10.60
N ALA A 43 5.82 -3.22 10.87
CA ALA A 43 6.18 -3.63 12.23
C ALA A 43 7.21 -2.69 12.89
N VAL A 44 8.18 -2.19 12.12
CA VAL A 44 9.15 -1.19 12.61
C VAL A 44 8.47 0.14 12.94
N LEU A 45 7.59 0.62 12.06
CA LEU A 45 6.88 1.89 12.26
C LEU A 45 5.84 1.84 13.38
N ALA A 46 5.22 0.67 13.58
CA ALA A 46 4.33 0.39 14.70
C ALA A 46 5.08 0.11 16.03
N LEU A 47 6.41 0.20 16.05
CA LEU A 47 7.27 -0.15 17.19
C LEU A 47 6.97 -1.55 17.77
N ASN A 48 6.54 -2.49 16.93
CA ASN A 48 6.22 -3.85 17.35
C ASN A 48 7.49 -4.70 17.45
N ILE A 49 8.19 -4.55 18.59
CA ILE A 49 9.47 -5.22 18.87
C ILE A 49 9.35 -6.73 18.71
N GLY A 50 8.24 -7.33 19.17
CA GLY A 50 8.01 -8.77 19.07
C GLY A 50 8.05 -9.30 17.63
N VAL A 51 7.35 -8.63 16.71
CA VAL A 51 7.35 -8.99 15.28
C VAL A 51 8.73 -8.76 14.66
N VAL A 52 9.38 -7.63 14.96
CA VAL A 52 10.71 -7.32 14.40
C VAL A 52 11.75 -8.35 14.84
N LEU A 53 11.78 -8.71 16.12
CA LEU A 53 12.67 -9.76 16.65
C LEU A 53 12.34 -11.12 16.02
N PHE A 54 11.07 -11.47 15.91
CA PHE A 54 10.65 -12.70 15.24
C PHE A 54 11.18 -12.78 13.80
N LEU A 55 11.03 -11.71 13.00
CA LEU A 55 11.54 -11.66 11.63
C LEU A 55 13.07 -11.68 11.55
N ALA A 56 13.76 -11.06 12.50
CA ALA A 56 15.20 -11.08 12.60
C ALA A 56 15.71 -12.50 12.89
N VAL A 57 15.12 -13.18 13.89
CA VAL A 57 15.42 -14.58 14.23
C VAL A 57 15.11 -15.50 13.05
N LEU A 58 13.93 -15.36 12.43
CA LEU A 58 13.56 -16.11 11.23
C LEU A 58 14.61 -15.95 10.12
N THR A 59 15.15 -14.73 9.96
CA THR A 59 16.17 -14.41 8.97
C THR A 59 17.55 -14.97 9.33
N LEU A 60 17.91 -14.97 10.62
CA LEU A 60 19.14 -15.57 11.13
C LEU A 60 19.11 -17.10 11.12
N VAL A 61 17.94 -17.73 11.21
CA VAL A 61 17.83 -19.18 11.15
C VAL A 61 17.79 -19.66 9.70
N PHE A 62 16.88 -19.12 8.89
CA PHE A 62 16.58 -19.63 7.55
C PHE A 62 17.12 -18.78 6.39
N GLY A 63 17.84 -17.68 6.67
CA GLY A 63 18.20 -16.69 5.67
C GLY A 63 17.00 -15.85 5.25
N ARG A 64 17.00 -15.26 4.07
CA ARG A 64 15.92 -14.34 3.60
C ARG A 64 14.63 -15.04 3.15
N ILE A 65 14.09 -15.91 4.00
CA ILE A 65 12.82 -16.60 3.73
C ILE A 65 11.63 -15.64 3.73
N TYR A 66 11.70 -14.54 4.50
CA TYR A 66 10.71 -13.45 4.44
C TYR A 66 10.47 -12.96 3.01
N CYS A 67 11.53 -12.71 2.24
CA CYS A 67 11.43 -12.22 0.87
C CYS A 67 10.86 -13.25 -0.12
N SER A 68 10.89 -14.54 0.21
CA SER A 68 10.40 -15.62 -0.67
C SER A 68 9.06 -16.21 -0.25
N VAL A 69 8.57 -15.94 0.96
CA VAL A 69 7.31 -16.47 1.50
C VAL A 69 6.34 -15.37 1.94
N ILE A 70 6.78 -14.47 2.83
CA ILE A 70 5.87 -13.54 3.54
C ILE A 70 5.64 -12.23 2.76
N CYS A 71 6.69 -11.72 2.11
CA CYS A 71 6.62 -10.45 1.39
C CYS A 71 5.85 -10.63 0.05
N PRO A 72 4.69 -9.97 -0.12
CA PRO A 72 3.84 -10.17 -1.29
C PRO A 72 4.51 -9.69 -2.57
N LEU A 73 5.27 -8.58 -2.51
CA LEU A 73 6.06 -8.09 -3.64
C LEU A 73 7.12 -9.11 -4.08
N GLY A 74 7.74 -9.79 -3.12
CA GLY A 74 8.71 -10.84 -3.42
C GLY A 74 8.07 -12.01 -4.17
N VAL A 75 6.93 -12.48 -3.69
CA VAL A 75 6.16 -13.56 -4.35
C VAL A 75 5.68 -13.11 -5.72
N PHE A 76 5.23 -11.86 -5.88
CA PHE A 76 4.85 -11.28 -7.17
C PHE A 76 6.01 -11.36 -8.19
N GLN A 77 7.24 -11.02 -7.79
CA GLN A 77 8.41 -11.17 -8.67
C GLN A 77 8.69 -12.63 -9.04
N ASP A 78 8.43 -13.57 -8.13
CA ASP A 78 8.54 -15.00 -8.41
C ASP A 78 7.51 -15.47 -9.44
N ILE A 79 6.27 -14.97 -9.38
CA ILE A 79 5.20 -15.26 -10.34
C ILE A 79 5.59 -14.74 -11.73
N VAL A 80 6.02 -13.46 -11.83
CA VAL A 80 6.48 -12.88 -13.10
C VAL A 80 7.69 -13.65 -13.67
N SER A 81 8.63 -14.01 -12.80
CA SER A 81 9.80 -14.81 -13.19
C SER A 81 9.42 -16.20 -13.69
N TRP A 82 8.43 -16.84 -13.06
CA TRP A 82 7.93 -18.15 -13.46
C TRP A 82 7.20 -18.10 -14.81
N LEU A 83 6.29 -17.14 -15.00
CA LEU A 83 5.57 -16.94 -16.27
C LEU A 83 6.54 -16.76 -17.42
N SER A 84 7.60 -16.00 -17.20
CA SER A 84 8.58 -15.71 -18.24
C SER A 84 9.62 -16.80 -18.48
N ALA A 85 9.85 -17.68 -17.50
CA ALA A 85 10.62 -18.90 -17.70
C ALA A 85 9.93 -19.87 -18.69
N LYS A 86 8.62 -19.73 -18.93
CA LYS A 86 7.92 -20.47 -20.00
C LYS A 86 8.42 -20.09 -21.40
N ARG A 87 8.83 -18.83 -21.61
CA ARG A 87 9.34 -18.34 -22.90
C ARG A 87 10.85 -18.57 -23.07
N LYS A 88 11.65 -18.33 -22.02
CA LYS A 88 13.11 -18.51 -22.07
C LYS A 88 13.62 -19.20 -20.80
N LYS A 89 13.99 -20.48 -20.94
CA LYS A 89 14.58 -21.29 -19.86
C LYS A 89 16.03 -20.88 -19.60
N ASN A 90 16.54 -21.12 -18.38
CA ASN A 90 17.96 -20.99 -18.01
C ASN A 90 18.61 -19.62 -18.33
N ARG A 91 17.87 -18.53 -18.17
CA ARG A 91 18.27 -17.19 -18.61
C ARG A 91 19.16 -16.41 -17.66
N PHE A 92 19.26 -16.82 -16.40
CA PHE A 92 19.97 -16.03 -15.40
C PHE A 92 21.47 -16.30 -15.48
N HIS A 93 22.25 -15.29 -15.12
CA HIS A 93 23.70 -15.42 -15.01
C HIS A 93 24.14 -14.77 -13.70
N TYR A 94 25.29 -15.21 -13.19
CA TYR A 94 25.91 -14.55 -12.05
C TYR A 94 26.18 -13.09 -12.41
N SER A 95 25.79 -12.19 -11.51
CA SER A 95 26.17 -10.78 -11.56
C SER A 95 26.81 -10.38 -10.24
N PRO A 96 27.79 -9.46 -10.22
CA PRO A 96 28.28 -8.90 -8.97
C PRO A 96 27.21 -8.00 -8.31
N VAL A 97 27.33 -7.80 -7.00
CA VAL A 97 26.45 -6.88 -6.25
C VAL A 97 26.76 -5.44 -6.63
N LEU A 98 25.75 -4.68 -7.02
CA LEU A 98 25.85 -3.21 -7.14
C LEU A 98 25.79 -2.56 -5.76
N LYS A 99 26.92 -2.59 -5.03
CA LYS A 99 27.01 -2.14 -3.63
C LYS A 99 26.59 -0.67 -3.47
N TRP A 100 27.07 0.21 -4.35
CA TRP A 100 26.76 1.65 -4.28
C TRP A 100 25.26 1.91 -4.39
N LEU A 101 24.58 1.34 -5.39
CA LEU A 101 23.13 1.52 -5.54
C LEU A 101 22.37 0.94 -4.34
N ARG A 102 22.76 -0.24 -3.87
CA ARG A 102 22.09 -0.93 -2.77
C ARG A 102 22.15 -0.17 -1.45
N TYR A 103 23.34 0.28 -1.05
CA TYR A 103 23.53 1.02 0.19
C TYR A 103 23.16 2.49 0.04
N GLY A 104 23.31 3.07 -1.16
CA GLY A 104 22.83 4.41 -1.48
C GLY A 104 21.32 4.53 -1.32
N VAL A 105 20.54 3.60 -1.88
CA VAL A 105 19.08 3.59 -1.71
C VAL A 105 18.69 3.37 -0.25
N LEU A 106 19.40 2.52 0.50
CA LEU A 106 19.16 2.35 1.94
C LEU A 106 19.45 3.64 2.71
N GLY A 107 20.56 4.32 2.41
CA GLY A 107 20.94 5.59 3.05
C GLY A 107 19.90 6.67 2.81
N VAL A 108 19.49 6.88 1.55
CA VAL A 108 18.41 7.82 1.19
C VAL A 108 17.11 7.44 1.88
N PHE A 109 16.77 6.15 1.96
CA PHE A 109 15.57 5.69 2.64
C PHE A 109 15.57 6.02 4.15
N VAL A 110 16.69 5.80 4.84
CA VAL A 110 16.84 6.14 6.27
C VAL A 110 16.79 7.65 6.49
N LEU A 111 17.49 8.43 5.66
CA LEU A 111 17.46 9.88 5.72
C LEU A 111 16.06 10.44 5.45
N ALA A 112 15.32 9.85 4.51
CA ALA A 112 13.95 10.25 4.21
C ALA A 112 12.99 9.98 5.40
N ILE A 113 13.15 8.85 6.12
CA ILE A 113 12.40 8.59 7.35
C ILE A 113 12.73 9.63 8.43
N ILE A 114 14.01 9.90 8.67
CA ILE A 114 14.46 10.85 9.70
C ILE A 114 14.00 12.28 9.35
N GLY A 115 14.11 12.66 8.08
CA GLY A 115 13.71 13.98 7.57
C GLY A 115 12.19 14.15 7.38
N GLY A 116 11.38 13.12 7.64
CA GLY A 116 9.93 13.17 7.46
C GLY A 116 9.45 13.24 6.01
N LEU A 117 10.33 12.95 5.03
CA LEU A 117 10.02 12.94 3.60
C LEU A 117 9.44 11.59 3.17
N ASN A 118 8.25 11.27 3.69
CA ASN A 118 7.68 9.93 3.54
C ASN A 118 7.18 9.59 2.14
N SER A 119 6.94 10.55 1.25
CA SER A 119 6.58 10.28 -0.15
C SER A 119 7.59 9.38 -0.86
N PHE A 120 8.89 9.51 -0.56
CA PHE A 120 9.93 8.65 -1.15
C PHE A 120 9.99 7.26 -0.49
N VAL A 121 9.87 7.22 0.85
CA VAL A 121 9.82 5.98 1.65
C VAL A 121 8.66 5.09 1.20
N VAL A 122 7.50 5.70 0.98
CA VAL A 122 6.27 5.09 0.47
C VAL A 122 6.50 4.36 -0.85
N LEU A 123 7.24 4.95 -1.80
CA LEU A 123 7.49 4.38 -3.13
C LEU A 123 8.41 3.15 -3.13
N LEU A 124 9.34 3.08 -2.18
CA LEU A 124 10.31 1.99 -2.08
C LEU A 124 9.94 0.89 -1.08
N ALA A 125 8.97 1.14 -0.21
CA ALA A 125 8.46 0.16 0.73
C ALA A 125 7.77 -1.01 0.00
N PRO A 126 8.31 -2.24 0.03
CA PRO A 126 7.83 -3.30 -0.85
C PRO A 126 6.37 -3.70 -0.62
N TYR A 127 5.95 -3.74 0.65
CA TYR A 127 4.57 -4.04 1.03
C TYR A 127 3.60 -2.96 0.56
N SER A 128 3.90 -1.69 0.85
CA SER A 128 3.05 -0.56 0.50
C SER A 128 2.97 -0.35 -1.02
N SER A 129 4.08 -0.54 -1.74
CA SER A 129 4.09 -0.51 -3.21
C SER A 129 3.21 -1.59 -3.82
N TYR A 130 3.23 -2.80 -3.25
CA TYR A 130 2.32 -3.86 -3.65
C TYR A 130 0.86 -3.51 -3.32
N GLY A 131 0.57 -3.04 -2.12
CA GLY A 131 -0.77 -2.62 -1.70
C GLY A 131 -1.38 -1.54 -2.59
N ARG A 132 -0.59 -0.55 -3.01
CA ARG A 132 -1.03 0.48 -3.98
C ARG A 132 -1.37 -0.11 -5.34
N ILE A 133 -0.60 -1.07 -5.84
CA ILE A 133 -0.90 -1.75 -7.11
C ILE A 133 -2.26 -2.46 -6.99
N VAL A 134 -2.44 -3.27 -5.94
CA VAL A 134 -3.68 -4.05 -5.76
C VAL A 134 -4.88 -3.13 -5.56
N SER A 135 -4.79 -2.21 -4.61
CA SER A 135 -5.89 -1.32 -4.25
C SER A 135 -6.24 -0.36 -5.39
N SER A 136 -5.28 0.10 -6.21
CA SER A 136 -5.57 1.06 -7.28
C SER A 136 -5.94 0.43 -8.61
N LEU A 137 -5.41 -0.76 -8.94
CA LEU A 137 -5.64 -1.41 -10.24
C LEU A 137 -6.57 -2.63 -10.16
N PHE A 138 -6.50 -3.42 -9.09
CA PHE A 138 -7.28 -4.66 -8.98
C PHE A 138 -8.57 -4.49 -8.18
N SER A 139 -8.63 -3.59 -7.20
CA SER A 139 -9.85 -3.34 -6.42
C SER A 139 -11.04 -2.90 -7.29
N PRO A 140 -10.90 -1.96 -8.26
CA PRO A 140 -12.03 -1.58 -9.11
C PRO A 140 -12.54 -2.74 -9.96
N LEU A 141 -11.61 -3.56 -10.50
CA LEU A 141 -11.96 -4.76 -11.27
C LEU A 141 -12.70 -5.79 -10.40
N TYR A 142 -12.27 -5.95 -9.15
CA TYR A 142 -12.89 -6.86 -8.19
C TYR A 142 -14.31 -6.41 -7.81
N GLN A 143 -14.50 -5.11 -7.57
CA GLN A 143 -15.82 -4.54 -7.25
C GLN A 143 -16.78 -4.62 -8.46
N TRP A 144 -16.30 -4.35 -9.67
CA TRP A 144 -17.11 -4.57 -10.88
C TRP A 144 -17.50 -6.03 -11.06
N ALA A 145 -16.58 -6.96 -10.80
CA ALA A 145 -16.91 -8.39 -10.82
C ALA A 145 -17.96 -8.75 -9.76
N ASN A 146 -17.83 -8.21 -8.54
CA ASN A 146 -18.84 -8.38 -7.48
C ASN A 146 -20.21 -7.83 -7.90
N ASN A 147 -20.28 -6.64 -8.47
CA ASN A 147 -21.54 -6.05 -8.91
C ASN A 147 -22.16 -6.87 -10.06
N GLY A 148 -21.33 -7.39 -10.97
CA GLY A 148 -21.78 -8.34 -11.99
C GLY A 148 -22.37 -9.62 -11.39
N LEU A 149 -21.75 -10.16 -10.33
CA LEU A 149 -22.28 -11.31 -9.59
C LEU A 149 -23.55 -10.97 -8.83
N ALA A 150 -23.65 -9.79 -8.21
CA ALA A 150 -24.86 -9.30 -7.55
C ALA A 150 -26.03 -9.22 -8.54
N TYR A 151 -25.80 -8.63 -9.72
CA TYR A 151 -26.79 -8.56 -10.79
C TYR A 151 -27.28 -9.93 -11.30
N LEU A 152 -26.40 -10.94 -11.32
CA LEU A 152 -26.76 -12.31 -11.69
C LEU A 152 -27.48 -13.04 -10.55
N ALA A 153 -27.05 -12.82 -9.30
CA ALA A 153 -27.63 -13.45 -8.11
C ALA A 153 -29.04 -12.92 -7.83
N GLU A 154 -29.27 -11.60 -7.99
CA GLU A 154 -30.59 -10.99 -7.88
C GLU A 154 -31.59 -11.60 -8.88
N ARG A 155 -31.14 -11.98 -10.08
CA ARG A 155 -31.98 -12.69 -11.06
C ARG A 155 -32.29 -14.14 -10.70
N ALA A 156 -31.48 -14.72 -9.83
CA ALA A 156 -31.67 -16.07 -9.31
C ALA A 156 -32.30 -16.05 -7.91
N ASP A 157 -32.95 -14.94 -7.52
CA ASP A 157 -33.56 -14.71 -6.22
C ASP A 157 -32.60 -14.95 -5.03
N SER A 158 -31.31 -14.63 -5.23
CA SER A 158 -30.25 -14.79 -4.23
C SER A 158 -29.62 -13.46 -3.87
N TYR A 159 -29.66 -13.11 -2.58
CA TYR A 159 -29.07 -11.89 -2.01
C TYR A 159 -27.68 -12.13 -1.40
N ALA A 160 -26.95 -13.14 -1.87
CA ALA A 160 -25.61 -13.45 -1.38
C ALA A 160 -24.58 -12.35 -1.68
N PHE A 161 -24.85 -11.51 -2.68
CA PHE A 161 -23.99 -10.39 -3.10
C PHE A 161 -24.81 -9.09 -3.12
N TYR A 162 -24.17 -7.97 -2.82
CA TYR A 162 -24.78 -6.64 -2.90
C TYR A 162 -23.95 -5.72 -3.80
N GLU A 163 -24.61 -4.79 -4.50
CA GLU A 163 -23.94 -3.79 -5.33
C GLU A 163 -23.12 -2.82 -4.47
N THR A 164 -21.95 -2.46 -4.97
CA THR A 164 -21.02 -1.52 -4.34
C THR A 164 -20.64 -0.40 -5.29
N ASP A 165 -20.49 0.82 -4.78
CA ASP A 165 -19.98 1.91 -5.60
C ASP A 165 -18.52 1.66 -5.97
N VAL A 166 -18.23 1.65 -7.27
CA VAL A 166 -16.86 1.45 -7.75
C VAL A 166 -16.16 2.77 -7.88
N TRP A 167 -15.20 2.99 -6.98
CA TRP A 167 -14.44 4.23 -6.96
C TRP A 167 -13.11 4.11 -7.71
N MET A 168 -12.99 4.88 -8.79
CA MET A 168 -11.73 5.09 -9.49
C MET A 168 -10.93 6.19 -8.79
N LYS A 169 -9.73 5.86 -8.34
CA LYS A 169 -8.82 6.84 -7.72
C LYS A 169 -8.32 7.86 -8.75
N SER A 170 -7.78 8.97 -8.26
CA SER A 170 -7.30 10.07 -9.09
C SER A 170 -6.23 9.62 -10.11
N LEU A 171 -6.19 10.28 -11.27
CA LEU A 171 -5.27 9.96 -12.35
C LEU A 171 -3.79 9.83 -11.92
N PRO A 172 -3.24 10.72 -11.06
CA PRO A 172 -1.85 10.59 -10.59
C PRO A 172 -1.60 9.27 -9.84
N THR A 173 -2.55 8.84 -9.00
CA THR A 173 -2.41 7.60 -8.22
C THR A 173 -2.43 6.36 -9.12
N LEU A 174 -3.27 6.35 -10.16
CA LEU A 174 -3.33 5.29 -11.15
C LEU A 174 -2.05 5.23 -11.99
N LEU A 175 -1.52 6.39 -12.40
CA LEU A 175 -0.26 6.46 -13.15
C LEU A 175 0.90 5.90 -12.33
N ILE A 176 1.04 6.34 -11.06
CA ILE A 176 2.10 5.85 -10.17
C ILE A 176 2.00 4.33 -9.98
N ALA A 177 0.81 3.80 -9.71
CA ALA A 177 0.59 2.36 -9.55
C ALA A 177 0.96 1.58 -10.83
N THR A 178 0.54 2.08 -12.00
CA THR A 178 0.82 1.47 -13.31
C THR A 178 2.30 1.47 -13.64
N VAL A 179 2.98 2.63 -13.49
CA VAL A 179 4.42 2.74 -13.72
C VAL A 179 5.18 1.81 -12.77
N THR A 180 4.82 1.79 -11.49
CA THR A 180 5.45 0.90 -10.50
C THR A 180 5.28 -0.57 -10.90
N LEU A 181 4.07 -0.98 -11.30
CA LEU A 181 3.78 -2.33 -11.78
C LEU A 181 4.64 -2.70 -13.00
N VAL A 182 4.68 -1.83 -14.02
CA VAL A 182 5.46 -2.06 -15.24
C VAL A 182 6.95 -2.19 -14.93
N VAL A 183 7.51 -1.28 -14.12
CA VAL A 183 8.92 -1.32 -13.72
C VAL A 183 9.23 -2.64 -12.99
N LEU A 184 8.38 -3.06 -12.04
CA LEU A 184 8.57 -4.32 -11.31
C LEU A 184 8.49 -5.54 -12.23
N ILE A 185 7.55 -5.55 -13.18
CA ILE A 185 7.43 -6.62 -14.18
C ILE A 185 8.69 -6.67 -15.03
N VAL A 186 9.16 -5.55 -15.58
CA VAL A 186 10.37 -5.49 -16.42
C VAL A 186 11.61 -5.95 -15.65
N LEU A 187 11.78 -5.49 -14.40
CA LEU A 187 12.91 -5.87 -13.56
C LEU A 187 12.88 -7.37 -13.21
N ALA A 188 11.71 -7.93 -12.89
CA ALA A 188 11.56 -9.35 -12.58
C ALA A 188 11.69 -10.22 -13.84
N TRP A 189 11.20 -9.72 -14.97
CA TRP A 189 11.30 -10.37 -16.27
C TRP A 189 12.76 -10.49 -16.73
N ARG A 190 13.56 -9.44 -16.56
CA ARG A 190 14.98 -9.45 -16.96
C ARG A 190 15.89 -10.15 -15.95
N GLY A 191 15.78 -9.79 -14.67
CA GLY A 191 16.75 -10.18 -13.64
C GLY A 191 16.18 -10.97 -12.45
N GLY A 192 14.90 -11.36 -12.48
CA GLY A 192 14.28 -12.20 -11.46
C GLY A 192 13.94 -11.43 -10.19
N ARG A 193 14.88 -11.35 -9.25
CA ARG A 193 14.72 -10.67 -7.94
C ARG A 193 15.49 -9.35 -7.85
N THR A 194 15.66 -8.66 -8.97
CA THR A 194 16.47 -7.42 -9.08
C THR A 194 16.03 -6.35 -8.08
N TYR A 195 14.72 -6.13 -7.92
CA TYR A 195 14.20 -5.16 -6.95
C TYR A 195 14.59 -5.55 -5.51
N CYS A 196 14.27 -6.77 -5.07
CA CYS A 196 14.61 -7.24 -3.72
C CYS A 196 16.12 -7.22 -3.41
N ASN A 197 16.97 -7.40 -4.43
CA ASN A 197 18.42 -7.51 -4.24
C ASN A 197 19.17 -6.18 -4.34
N THR A 198 18.64 -5.22 -5.08
CA THR A 198 19.36 -3.99 -5.44
C THR A 198 18.66 -2.71 -4.98
N ILE A 199 17.33 -2.66 -5.00
CA ILE A 199 16.55 -1.43 -4.76
C ILE A 199 15.87 -1.46 -3.39
N CYS A 200 15.34 -2.62 -2.99
CA CYS A 200 14.51 -2.74 -1.80
C CYS A 200 15.32 -2.52 -0.50
N PRO A 201 15.02 -1.48 0.30
CA PRO A 201 15.74 -1.20 1.54
C PRO A 201 15.55 -2.33 2.57
N VAL A 202 14.33 -2.88 2.68
CA VAL A 202 14.03 -4.05 3.53
C VAL A 202 14.86 -5.26 3.13
N GLY A 203 15.00 -5.50 1.82
CA GLY A 203 15.81 -6.60 1.29
C GLY A 203 17.30 -6.44 1.58
N THR A 204 17.79 -5.21 1.69
CA THR A 204 19.16 -4.87 2.08
C THR A 204 19.39 -5.11 3.57
N VAL A 205 18.49 -4.65 4.44
CA VAL A 205 18.55 -4.86 5.91
C VAL A 205 18.53 -6.35 6.24
N LEU A 206 17.51 -7.07 5.78
CA LEU A 206 17.45 -8.54 5.96
C LEU A 206 18.60 -9.25 5.26
N GLY A 207 19.17 -8.61 4.25
CA GLY A 207 20.31 -9.13 3.54
C GLY A 207 21.62 -9.11 4.29
N PHE A 208 21.80 -8.09 5.12
CA PHE A 208 22.89 -8.02 6.07
C PHE A 208 22.79 -9.16 7.09
N LEU A 209 21.62 -9.35 7.71
CA LEU A 209 21.37 -10.42 8.67
C LEU A 209 21.58 -11.82 8.06
N SER A 210 21.08 -12.04 6.84
CA SER A 210 21.15 -13.36 6.21
C SER A 210 22.57 -13.87 5.91
N LYS A 211 23.59 -13.02 5.93
CA LYS A 211 25.00 -13.46 5.81
C LYS A 211 25.38 -14.42 6.95
N TYR A 212 24.88 -14.13 8.13
CA TYR A 212 25.12 -14.87 9.37
C TYR A 212 24.11 -16.01 9.57
N SER A 213 23.28 -16.30 8.56
CA SER A 213 22.25 -17.33 8.69
C SER A 213 22.84 -18.71 9.03
N LEU A 214 22.16 -19.41 9.94
CA LEU A 214 22.52 -20.75 10.38
C LEU A 214 22.33 -21.76 9.25
N LEU A 215 21.14 -21.82 8.65
CA LEU A 215 20.81 -22.74 7.56
C LEU A 215 20.87 -22.01 6.22
N LYS A 216 21.70 -22.52 5.31
CA LYS A 216 21.88 -21.94 3.97
C LYS A 216 22.23 -23.00 2.93
N PRO A 217 21.98 -22.75 1.63
CA PRO A 217 22.41 -23.67 0.58
C PRO A 217 23.94 -23.71 0.50
N VAL A 218 24.54 -24.89 0.62
CA VAL A 218 25.99 -25.13 0.52
C VAL A 218 26.26 -26.03 -0.68
N ILE A 219 27.29 -25.71 -1.47
CA ILE A 219 27.74 -26.50 -2.61
C ILE A 219 28.83 -27.46 -2.14
N ASP A 220 28.61 -28.76 -2.32
CA ASP A 220 29.62 -29.81 -2.13
C ASP A 220 30.51 -29.87 -3.38
N THR A 221 31.75 -29.40 -3.25
CA THR A 221 32.74 -29.36 -4.34
C THR A 221 33.12 -30.77 -4.83
N LYS A 222 32.98 -31.81 -4.01
CA LYS A 222 33.28 -33.20 -4.42
C LYS A 222 32.23 -33.76 -5.37
N LYS A 223 30.97 -33.36 -5.20
CA LYS A 223 29.84 -33.80 -6.04
C LYS A 223 29.55 -32.85 -7.21
N CYS A 224 30.01 -31.60 -7.14
CA CYS A 224 29.74 -30.59 -8.15
C CYS A 224 30.61 -30.81 -9.39
N ASN A 225 29.98 -30.86 -10.56
CA ASN A 225 30.67 -30.94 -11.85
C ASN A 225 30.65 -29.61 -12.63
N SER A 226 30.40 -28.49 -11.96
CA SER A 226 30.40 -27.14 -12.52
C SER A 226 29.52 -26.92 -13.76
N CYS A 227 28.44 -27.69 -13.92
CA CYS A 227 27.52 -27.59 -15.06
C CYS A 227 26.76 -26.24 -15.20
N GLY A 228 26.80 -25.38 -14.18
CA GLY A 228 26.19 -24.04 -14.21
C GLY A 228 24.65 -23.98 -14.16
N LEU A 229 23.96 -25.13 -14.11
CA LEU A 229 22.49 -25.18 -14.14
C LEU A 229 21.85 -24.46 -12.94
N CYS A 230 22.46 -24.55 -11.75
CA CYS A 230 22.01 -23.85 -10.56
C CYS A 230 22.12 -22.32 -10.71
N ALA A 231 23.22 -21.82 -11.28
CA ALA A 231 23.41 -20.40 -11.55
C ALA A 231 22.42 -19.88 -12.59
N ARG A 232 22.16 -20.67 -13.65
CA ARG A 232 21.19 -20.32 -14.71
C ARG A 232 19.72 -20.30 -14.28
N ASN A 233 19.41 -20.91 -13.13
CA ASN A 233 18.09 -20.92 -12.52
C ASN A 233 18.03 -20.10 -11.22
N CYS A 234 19.12 -19.41 -10.84
CA CYS A 234 19.15 -18.57 -9.66
C CYS A 234 18.47 -17.23 -9.97
N LYS A 235 17.22 -17.06 -9.53
CA LYS A 235 16.48 -15.80 -9.67
C LYS A 235 17.14 -14.60 -9.00
N ALA A 236 18.07 -14.85 -8.07
CA ALA A 236 18.83 -13.82 -7.37
C ALA A 236 20.20 -13.53 -8.03
N SER A 237 20.59 -14.27 -9.08
CA SER A 237 21.89 -14.13 -9.76
C SER A 237 23.11 -14.16 -8.82
N CYS A 238 23.01 -14.93 -7.73
CA CYS A 238 23.96 -14.88 -6.61
C CYS A 238 24.90 -16.11 -6.52
N ILE A 239 24.86 -17.03 -7.49
CA ILE A 239 25.70 -18.24 -7.48
C ILE A 239 26.84 -18.07 -8.47
N ASN A 240 28.07 -17.99 -7.97
CA ASN A 240 29.27 -18.02 -8.78
C ASN A 240 29.74 -19.48 -8.92
N ILE A 241 29.47 -20.08 -10.07
CA ILE A 241 29.83 -21.49 -10.32
C ILE A 241 31.34 -21.69 -10.42
N LYS A 242 32.10 -20.70 -10.90
CA LYS A 242 33.56 -20.81 -11.06
C LYS A 242 34.27 -20.91 -9.71
N ALA A 243 33.79 -20.14 -8.73
CA ALA A 243 34.32 -20.15 -7.37
C ALA A 243 33.63 -21.16 -6.44
N HIS A 244 32.57 -21.85 -6.90
CA HIS A 244 31.68 -22.66 -6.05
C HIS A 244 31.06 -21.89 -4.87
N GLU A 245 30.81 -20.60 -5.05
CA GLU A 245 30.33 -19.70 -4.00
C GLU A 245 28.90 -19.24 -4.23
N ILE A 246 28.19 -19.04 -3.11
CA ILE A 246 26.85 -18.44 -3.09
C ILE A 246 26.92 -17.17 -2.25
N ASP A 247 26.57 -16.04 -2.85
CA ASP A 247 26.44 -14.78 -2.14
C ASP A 247 25.14 -14.77 -1.31
N TYR A 248 25.29 -15.12 -0.03
CA TYR A 248 24.20 -15.11 0.95
C TYR A 248 23.62 -13.71 1.19
N SER A 249 24.36 -12.65 0.85
CA SER A 249 23.87 -11.27 0.87
C SER A 249 22.92 -10.96 -0.29
N ARG A 250 22.61 -11.90 -1.19
CA ARG A 250 21.49 -11.80 -2.15
C ARG A 250 20.59 -13.03 -2.20
N CYS A 251 21.02 -14.16 -1.62
CA CYS A 251 20.21 -15.36 -1.61
C CYS A 251 18.88 -15.13 -0.88
N VAL A 252 17.75 -15.32 -1.57
CA VAL A 252 16.39 -15.23 -1.01
C VAL A 252 15.86 -16.58 -0.50
N ALA A 253 16.75 -17.57 -0.31
CA ALA A 253 16.40 -18.90 0.19
C ALA A 253 15.25 -19.60 -0.57
N CYS A 254 15.18 -19.45 -1.90
CA CYS A 254 14.10 -20.06 -2.69
C CYS A 254 14.26 -21.59 -2.85
N MET A 255 15.45 -22.16 -2.66
CA MET A 255 15.70 -23.60 -2.86
C MET A 255 15.50 -24.10 -4.30
N ASP A 256 15.42 -23.21 -5.30
CA ASP A 256 15.33 -23.61 -6.71
C ASP A 256 16.62 -24.31 -7.18
N CYS A 257 17.79 -23.89 -6.66
CA CYS A 257 19.08 -24.50 -6.98
C CYS A 257 19.19 -25.96 -6.52
N ILE A 258 18.66 -26.29 -5.33
CA ILE A 258 18.67 -27.64 -4.76
C ILE A 258 17.87 -28.58 -5.66
N ASN A 259 16.67 -28.17 -6.08
CA ASN A 259 15.81 -28.99 -6.92
C ASN A 259 16.33 -29.17 -8.37
N LYS A 260 17.10 -28.19 -8.89
CA LYS A 260 17.67 -28.27 -10.25
C LYS A 260 18.99 -29.03 -10.31
N CYS A 261 19.70 -29.22 -9.20
CA CYS A 261 20.98 -29.91 -9.19
C CYS A 261 20.81 -31.42 -9.44
N ARG A 262 21.17 -31.91 -10.63
CA ARG A 262 21.09 -33.34 -10.99
C ARG A 262 22.08 -34.22 -10.23
N LYS A 263 23.16 -33.64 -9.69
CA LYS A 263 24.20 -34.37 -8.94
C LYS A 263 23.97 -34.36 -7.42
N GLY A 264 22.89 -33.72 -6.95
CA GLY A 264 22.63 -33.60 -5.50
C GLY A 264 23.74 -32.87 -4.74
N ALA A 265 24.51 -32.01 -5.43
CA ALA A 265 25.67 -31.32 -4.87
C ALA A 265 25.31 -30.07 -4.04
N ILE A 266 24.02 -29.72 -3.91
CA ILE A 266 23.58 -28.57 -3.13
C ILE A 266 22.65 -29.05 -2.02
N THR A 267 23.03 -28.80 -0.77
CA THR A 267 22.24 -29.15 0.42
C THR A 267 21.94 -27.91 1.24
N TYR A 268 20.80 -27.90 1.93
CA TYR A 268 20.43 -26.83 2.85
C TYR A 268 20.83 -27.23 4.27
N THR A 269 21.96 -26.72 4.76
CA THR A 269 22.57 -27.17 6.02
C THR A 269 23.35 -26.04 6.68
N ARG A 270 23.87 -26.30 7.88
CA ARG A 270 24.79 -25.39 8.56
C ARG A 270 26.14 -25.45 7.86
N ARG A 271 26.69 -24.28 7.50
CA ARG A 271 28.05 -24.20 6.93
C ARG A 271 29.03 -24.67 8.01
N LYS A 272 29.67 -25.83 7.81
CA LYS A 272 30.90 -26.17 8.52
C LYS A 272 31.99 -25.20 8.01
N PRO A 273 32.77 -24.56 8.89
CA PRO A 273 33.90 -23.75 8.44
C PRO A 273 34.84 -24.66 7.66
N ALA A 274 35.06 -24.35 6.39
CA ALA A 274 36.12 -24.98 5.62
C ALA A 274 37.43 -24.31 6.04
N SER A 275 38.38 -25.11 6.48
CA SER A 275 39.78 -24.74 6.70
C SER A 275 40.29 -23.90 5.52
N ALA A 276 40.96 -22.80 5.84
CA ALA A 276 41.59 -21.92 4.88
C ALA A 276 42.52 -22.71 3.95
N ALA A 277 42.26 -22.66 2.64
CA ALA A 277 43.23 -23.00 1.63
C ALA A 277 43.29 -21.82 0.67
N VAL A 278 44.46 -21.19 0.72
CA VAL A 278 44.91 -20.00 0.01
C VAL A 278 44.83 -20.20 -1.50
N SER A 279 44.45 -19.16 -2.24
CA SER A 279 44.73 -19.07 -3.68
C SER A 279 45.04 -17.61 -4.02
N GLN A 280 46.24 -17.44 -4.55
CA GLN A 280 46.94 -16.18 -4.80
C GLN A 280 46.20 -15.29 -5.80
N GLU A 281 46.26 -13.99 -5.54
CA GLU A 281 45.91 -12.93 -6.48
C GLU A 281 46.97 -12.87 -7.59
N THR A 282 46.52 -12.77 -8.84
CA THR A 282 47.35 -12.22 -9.91
C THR A 282 46.54 -11.14 -10.61
N SER A 283 47.05 -9.92 -10.47
CA SER A 283 46.57 -8.70 -11.08
C SER A 283 46.81 -8.70 -12.59
N VAL A 284 45.78 -8.35 -13.37
CA VAL A 284 45.96 -7.85 -14.74
C VAL A 284 45.20 -6.52 -14.87
N ALA A 285 45.94 -5.53 -15.36
CA ALA A 285 45.56 -4.14 -15.55
C ALA A 285 44.56 -3.95 -16.71
N PRO A 286 43.96 -2.75 -16.88
CA PRO A 286 42.72 -2.54 -17.62
C PRO A 286 42.97 -2.32 -19.12
N GLU A 287 42.12 -2.89 -19.96
CA GLU A 287 42.09 -2.59 -21.40
C GLU A 287 40.83 -1.78 -21.74
N GLN A 288 41.05 -0.70 -22.47
CA GLN A 288 40.09 0.33 -22.86
C GLN A 288 39.44 0.05 -24.21
N VAL A 289 38.13 0.31 -24.27
CA VAL A 289 37.37 0.99 -25.35
C VAL A 289 37.22 0.27 -26.71
N ASN A 290 35.97 -0.05 -27.06
CA ASN A 290 35.34 0.68 -28.16
C ASN A 290 33.79 0.70 -28.11
N ASP A 291 33.31 1.89 -28.43
CA ASP A 291 31.93 2.34 -28.55
C ASP A 291 31.44 2.10 -29.99
N ALA A 292 30.15 2.40 -30.21
CA ALA A 292 29.40 2.43 -31.46
C ALA A 292 28.66 1.14 -31.88
N ARG A 293 27.36 1.10 -31.55
CA ARG A 293 26.32 1.59 -32.48
C ARG A 293 24.94 1.56 -31.81
N ARG A 294 24.43 2.76 -31.57
CA ARG A 294 23.07 3.06 -31.12
C ARG A 294 22.38 3.80 -32.26
N ALA A 295 21.42 3.15 -32.89
CA ALA A 295 20.31 3.79 -33.60
C ALA A 295 19.32 2.70 -34.00
N PHE A 296 18.17 2.63 -33.35
CA PHE A 296 16.88 2.82 -34.01
C PHE A 296 15.77 2.80 -32.95
N LEU A 297 15.28 3.99 -32.60
CA LEU A 297 13.94 4.18 -32.06
C LEU A 297 13.05 4.48 -33.26
N SER A 298 12.07 3.62 -33.49
CA SER A 298 10.90 3.98 -34.29
C SER A 298 9.64 3.57 -33.55
N THR A 299 8.93 4.61 -33.18
CA THR A 299 7.52 4.74 -32.87
C THR A 299 6.61 3.89 -33.75
N THR A 300 5.67 3.16 -33.14
CA THR A 300 4.32 2.89 -33.69
C THR A 300 3.40 2.60 -32.49
N ALA A 301 2.61 3.62 -32.09
CA ALA A 301 1.16 3.76 -32.32
C ALA A 301 0.33 2.75 -31.50
N VAL A 302 -0.32 3.21 -30.42
CA VAL A 302 -1.76 3.52 -30.38
C VAL A 302 -2.60 2.33 -30.85
N PHE A 303 -3.23 1.64 -29.90
CA PHE A 303 -4.61 1.13 -29.93
C PHE A 303 -4.83 0.13 -28.78
N ALA A 304 -5.49 0.58 -27.72
CA ALA A 304 -6.42 -0.18 -26.86
C ALA A 304 -6.89 0.72 -25.70
N ALA A 305 -7.58 1.81 -26.02
CA ALA A 305 -8.22 2.66 -25.02
C ALA A 305 -9.56 3.19 -25.53
N THR A 306 -10.43 2.30 -25.98
CA THR A 306 -11.83 2.63 -26.30
C THR A 306 -12.71 1.41 -26.03
N ALA A 307 -13.03 1.17 -24.76
CA ALA A 307 -14.24 0.50 -24.27
C ALA A 307 -14.17 0.33 -22.75
N ALA A 308 -14.28 1.41 -21.96
CA ALA A 308 -14.66 1.36 -20.53
C ALA A 308 -14.87 2.75 -19.89
N LEU A 309 -15.17 3.79 -20.66
CA LEU A 309 -15.66 5.08 -20.11
C LEU A 309 -17.10 5.29 -20.54
N LYS A 310 -17.99 4.47 -19.99
CA LYS A 310 -19.43 4.70 -19.85
C LYS A 310 -19.97 3.59 -18.93
N ALA A 311 -19.54 3.64 -17.67
CA ALA A 311 -20.18 2.89 -16.60
C ALA A 311 -20.84 3.92 -15.67
N GLN A 312 -22.07 4.25 -16.07
CA GLN A 312 -23.19 4.71 -15.25
C GLN A 312 -22.86 5.57 -14.02
N GLU A 313 -22.92 6.89 -14.21
CA GLU A 313 -23.64 7.70 -13.22
C GLU A 313 -25.10 7.27 -13.30
N LYS A 314 -25.57 6.54 -12.28
CA LYS A 314 -26.99 6.29 -12.05
C LYS A 314 -27.59 7.63 -11.57
N LYS A 315 -27.80 8.57 -12.50
CA LYS A 315 -28.69 9.70 -12.25
C LYS A 315 -30.08 9.12 -12.16
N VAL A 316 -30.68 9.28 -11.00
CA VAL A 316 -32.10 9.01 -10.79
C VAL A 316 -32.83 10.04 -11.64
N ASP A 317 -33.38 9.61 -12.78
CA ASP A 317 -34.23 10.43 -13.64
C ASP A 317 -35.56 10.70 -12.92
N GLY A 318 -35.53 11.67 -12.01
CA GLY A 318 -36.70 12.44 -11.59
C GLY A 318 -36.39 13.89 -11.93
N GLY A 319 -37.14 14.48 -12.87
CA GLY A 319 -36.87 15.82 -13.43
C GLY A 319 -36.67 16.91 -12.37
N LEU A 320 -35.43 17.12 -11.97
CA LEU A 320 -34.97 18.10 -10.98
C LEU A 320 -33.67 18.73 -11.51
N ALA A 321 -33.47 20.00 -11.15
CA ALA A 321 -32.42 20.89 -11.65
C ALA A 321 -31.03 20.25 -11.78
N VAL A 322 -30.21 20.73 -12.72
CA VAL A 322 -28.81 20.32 -12.89
C VAL A 322 -28.08 20.50 -11.56
N ILE A 323 -27.82 19.41 -10.85
CA ILE A 323 -27.10 19.43 -9.58
C ILE A 323 -25.64 19.76 -9.89
N GLU A 324 -25.20 20.95 -9.52
CA GLU A 324 -23.77 21.30 -9.55
C GLU A 324 -23.00 20.42 -8.56
N ASP A 325 -21.81 19.97 -8.97
CA ASP A 325 -20.92 19.20 -8.11
C ASP A 325 -20.38 20.05 -6.95
N LYS A 326 -20.27 19.44 -5.77
CA LYS A 326 -19.62 20.09 -4.62
C LYS A 326 -18.14 20.31 -4.91
N LYS A 327 -17.68 21.53 -4.67
CA LYS A 327 -16.25 21.88 -4.64
C LYS A 327 -15.69 21.72 -3.23
N ILE A 328 -14.47 21.21 -3.15
CA ILE A 328 -13.73 21.03 -1.89
C ILE A 328 -13.38 22.43 -1.35
N PRO A 329 -13.70 22.74 -0.08
CA PRO A 329 -13.26 23.99 0.52
C PRO A 329 -11.74 23.96 0.75
N GLU A 330 -11.09 25.11 0.57
CA GLU A 330 -9.71 25.29 1.00
C GLU A 330 -9.66 25.25 2.53
N ARG A 331 -8.80 24.38 3.07
CA ARG A 331 -8.61 24.19 4.51
C ARG A 331 -7.22 24.64 4.91
N ALA A 332 -7.10 25.32 6.03
CA ALA A 332 -5.79 25.68 6.58
C ALA A 332 -5.08 24.42 7.10
N THR A 333 -5.83 23.50 7.72
CA THR A 333 -5.33 22.25 8.27
C THR A 333 -6.04 21.06 7.62
N PRO A 334 -5.30 20.12 7.02
CA PRO A 334 -5.89 18.91 6.45
C PRO A 334 -6.45 18.01 7.55
N ILE A 335 -7.58 17.37 7.27
CA ILE A 335 -8.26 16.49 8.22
C ILE A 335 -7.69 15.07 8.08
N THR A 336 -7.28 14.49 9.21
CA THR A 336 -6.79 13.12 9.30
C THR A 336 -7.69 12.23 10.16
N PRO A 337 -7.68 10.90 9.95
CA PRO A 337 -8.56 9.98 10.65
C PRO A 337 -8.49 10.09 12.18
N PRO A 338 -9.60 9.94 12.93
CA PRO A 338 -9.55 9.80 14.38
C PRO A 338 -8.56 8.70 14.79
N GLY A 339 -7.76 8.94 15.82
CA GLY A 339 -6.66 8.05 16.22
C GLY A 339 -5.32 8.31 15.52
N SER A 340 -5.23 9.26 14.59
CA SER A 340 -3.96 9.62 13.94
C SER A 340 -3.14 10.70 14.65
N LEU A 341 -3.65 11.22 15.78
CA LEU A 341 -3.11 12.30 16.63
C LEU A 341 -2.97 13.68 15.97
N SER A 342 -2.34 13.76 14.80
CA SER A 342 -2.21 15.00 14.02
C SER A 342 -1.85 14.70 12.57
N ALA A 343 -2.02 15.69 11.69
CA ALA A 343 -1.58 15.58 10.30
C ALA A 343 -0.08 15.28 10.20
N ARG A 344 0.75 15.87 11.07
CA ARG A 344 2.20 15.63 11.11
C ARG A 344 2.55 14.23 11.58
N HIS A 345 1.94 13.77 12.68
CA HIS A 345 2.16 12.42 13.20
C HIS A 345 1.73 11.36 12.18
N PHE A 346 0.55 11.56 11.56
CA PHE A 346 0.03 10.67 10.54
C PHE A 346 0.96 10.63 9.32
N ALA A 347 1.43 11.79 8.86
CA ALA A 347 2.35 11.87 7.74
C ALA A 347 3.67 11.15 8.02
N GLN A 348 4.13 11.12 9.28
CA GLN A 348 5.37 10.46 9.70
C GLN A 348 5.27 8.92 9.78
N HIS A 349 4.10 8.37 10.12
CA HIS A 349 3.94 6.93 10.38
C HIS A 349 3.20 6.19 9.26
N CYS A 350 2.41 6.89 8.43
CA CYS A 350 1.63 6.28 7.38
C CYS A 350 2.47 5.97 6.13
N THR A 351 2.51 4.70 5.73
CA THR A 351 3.21 4.25 4.52
C THR A 351 2.33 4.26 3.25
N ALA A 352 1.15 4.88 3.31
CA ALA A 352 0.21 4.96 2.19
C ALA A 352 -0.07 3.59 1.53
N CYS A 353 -0.22 2.53 2.35
CA CYS A 353 -0.47 1.16 1.86
C CYS A 353 -1.87 0.98 1.25
N GLN A 354 -2.80 1.91 1.52
CA GLN A 354 -4.19 1.94 1.05
C GLN A 354 -5.16 0.93 1.69
N LEU A 355 -4.78 0.20 2.75
CA LEU A 355 -5.72 -0.69 3.46
C LEU A 355 -6.91 0.08 4.04
N CYS A 356 -6.66 1.15 4.80
CA CYS A 356 -7.72 1.94 5.42
C CYS A 356 -8.64 2.60 4.39
N VAL A 357 -8.12 3.00 3.22
CA VAL A 357 -8.90 3.53 2.10
C VAL A 357 -9.81 2.43 1.51
N SER A 358 -9.27 1.22 1.35
CA SER A 358 -10.00 0.09 0.74
C SER A 358 -11.13 -0.44 1.63
N VAL A 359 -10.97 -0.37 2.96
CA VAL A 359 -11.97 -0.85 3.92
C VAL A 359 -12.97 0.24 4.38
N CYS A 360 -12.80 1.50 3.96
CA CYS A 360 -13.63 2.61 4.44
C CYS A 360 -15.05 2.52 3.86
N PRO A 361 -16.09 2.17 4.65
CA PRO A 361 -17.42 1.90 4.11
C PRO A 361 -18.11 3.18 3.60
N ASN A 362 -17.81 4.33 4.20
CA ASN A 362 -18.39 5.62 3.83
C ASN A 362 -17.50 6.42 2.85
N GLN A 363 -16.43 5.80 2.31
CA GLN A 363 -15.56 6.42 1.29
C GLN A 363 -15.03 7.82 1.67
N VAL A 364 -14.79 8.05 2.96
CA VAL A 364 -14.29 9.33 3.50
C VAL A 364 -12.79 9.47 3.27
N LEU A 365 -12.08 8.35 3.25
CA LEU A 365 -10.63 8.33 3.09
C LEU A 365 -10.26 8.25 1.62
N ARG A 366 -9.45 9.22 1.17
CA ARG A 366 -8.93 9.26 -0.19
C ARG A 366 -7.41 9.43 -0.21
N PRO A 367 -6.68 8.85 -1.18
CA PRO A 367 -5.26 9.13 -1.32
C PRO A 367 -5.03 10.58 -1.75
N SER A 368 -4.19 11.30 -1.01
CA SER A 368 -3.83 12.68 -1.34
C SER A 368 -3.00 12.76 -2.63
N SER A 369 -3.19 13.84 -3.39
CA SER A 369 -2.38 14.19 -4.57
C SER A 369 -1.24 15.16 -4.27
N ASP A 370 -1.16 15.67 -3.04
CA ASP A 370 -0.09 16.56 -2.59
C ASP A 370 1.25 15.81 -2.55
N LEU A 371 2.30 16.43 -3.09
CA LEU A 371 3.65 15.85 -3.16
C LEU A 371 4.25 15.53 -1.78
N THR A 372 3.91 16.30 -0.75
CA THR A 372 4.47 16.14 0.61
C THR A 372 3.87 14.95 1.36
N LYS A 373 2.62 14.61 1.06
CA LYS A 373 1.84 13.52 1.66
C LYS A 373 1.28 12.57 0.59
N LEU A 374 2.10 12.32 -0.45
CA LEU A 374 1.66 11.69 -1.68
C LEU A 374 1.06 10.30 -1.42
N MET A 375 -0.19 10.13 -1.86
CA MET A 375 -1.03 8.93 -1.66
C MET A 375 -1.34 8.61 -0.20
N GLN A 376 -0.91 9.40 0.79
CA GLN A 376 -1.36 9.20 2.16
C GLN A 376 -2.87 9.51 2.25
N PRO A 377 -3.63 8.75 3.05
CA PRO A 377 -5.05 8.99 3.21
C PRO A 377 -5.34 10.38 3.81
N GLU A 378 -6.24 11.13 3.21
CA GLU A 378 -6.83 12.33 3.78
C GLU A 378 -8.36 12.16 3.83
N MET A 379 -9.01 12.86 4.76
CA MET A 379 -10.46 12.83 4.87
C MET A 379 -11.10 13.85 3.93
N SER A 380 -12.10 13.41 3.17
CA SER A 380 -12.98 14.27 2.35
C SER A 380 -14.43 13.91 2.60
N TYR A 381 -15.29 14.92 2.58
CA TYR A 381 -16.71 14.76 2.89
C TYR A 381 -17.64 14.89 1.69
N GLU A 382 -17.12 14.82 0.46
CA GLU A 382 -17.91 14.95 -0.76
C GLU A 382 -18.90 13.78 -0.94
N ARG A 383 -18.47 12.56 -0.62
CA ARG A 383 -19.23 11.31 -0.89
C ARG A 383 -19.73 10.59 0.35
N GLY A 384 -19.16 10.88 1.52
CA GLY A 384 -19.65 10.38 2.79
C GLY A 384 -19.04 11.14 3.96
N TYR A 385 -19.31 10.68 5.17
CA TYR A 385 -18.77 11.27 6.40
C TYR A 385 -18.31 10.19 7.38
N CYS A 386 -17.50 10.59 8.36
CA CYS A 386 -16.90 9.67 9.31
C CYS A 386 -17.92 9.29 10.39
N ARG A 387 -18.50 8.10 10.29
CA ARG A 387 -19.47 7.59 11.27
C ARG A 387 -18.81 7.33 12.64
N PRO A 388 -19.32 7.88 13.76
CA PRO A 388 -18.76 7.64 15.10
C PRO A 388 -18.64 6.16 15.48
N GLU A 389 -19.57 5.33 15.03
CA GLU A 389 -19.68 3.90 15.34
C GLU A 389 -18.76 2.98 14.51
N CYS A 390 -17.81 3.52 13.75
CA CYS A 390 -16.93 2.74 12.86
C CYS A 390 -15.44 2.93 13.16
N ALA A 391 -14.68 1.86 13.45
CA ALA A 391 -13.23 1.92 13.69
C ALA A 391 -12.39 1.16 12.65
N LYS A 392 -12.99 0.73 11.51
CA LYS A 392 -12.32 -0.15 10.54
C LYS A 392 -10.96 0.35 10.05
N CYS A 393 -10.78 1.66 9.87
CA CYS A 393 -9.50 2.21 9.43
C CYS A 393 -8.36 1.98 10.44
N ALA A 394 -8.65 2.01 11.74
CA ALA A 394 -7.70 1.71 12.82
C ALA A 394 -7.44 0.20 12.92
N GLU A 395 -8.49 -0.62 12.83
CA GLU A 395 -8.39 -2.09 12.88
C GLU A 395 -7.41 -2.66 11.83
N VAL A 396 -7.41 -2.07 10.63
CA VAL A 396 -6.58 -2.53 9.51
C VAL A 396 -5.21 -1.86 9.41
N CYS A 397 -4.92 -0.82 10.21
CA CYS A 397 -3.69 -0.05 10.06
C CYS A 397 -2.46 -0.85 10.54
N PRO A 398 -1.54 -1.26 9.66
CA PRO A 398 -0.45 -2.14 10.06
C PRO A 398 0.75 -1.39 10.66
N THR A 399 0.81 -0.08 10.47
CA THR A 399 1.85 0.82 11.02
C THR A 399 1.41 1.48 12.32
N ASP A 400 0.19 1.20 12.78
CA ASP A 400 -0.43 1.87 13.93
C ASP A 400 -0.49 3.40 13.79
N ALA A 401 -0.46 3.91 12.55
CA ALA A 401 -0.60 5.35 12.27
C ALA A 401 -2.02 5.87 12.55
N ILE A 402 -2.99 4.95 12.68
CA ILE A 402 -4.35 5.22 13.15
C ILE A 402 -4.57 4.22 14.29
N HIS A 403 -4.51 4.71 15.52
CA HIS A 403 -4.66 3.89 16.72
C HIS A 403 -5.95 4.26 17.45
N LEU A 404 -6.79 3.27 17.75
CA LEU A 404 -8.00 3.41 18.54
C LEU A 404 -8.13 2.17 19.42
N THR A 405 -8.36 2.37 20.71
CA THR A 405 -8.62 1.31 21.70
C THR A 405 -10.11 0.98 21.80
N SER A 406 -11.00 1.94 21.51
CA SER A 406 -12.44 1.74 21.57
C SER A 406 -13.23 2.73 20.69
N LEU A 407 -14.50 2.41 20.41
CA LEU A 407 -15.43 3.34 19.76
C LEU A 407 -15.79 4.55 20.65
N ALA A 408 -15.73 4.37 21.97
CA ALA A 408 -15.92 5.46 22.93
C ALA A 408 -14.78 6.48 22.80
N GLU A 409 -13.52 6.02 22.77
CA GLU A 409 -12.37 6.87 22.51
C GLU A 409 -12.52 7.61 21.18
N LYS A 410 -12.92 6.90 20.11
CA LYS A 410 -13.16 7.54 18.81
C LYS A 410 -14.16 8.70 18.90
N SER A 411 -15.25 8.51 19.65
CA SER A 411 -16.31 9.51 19.79
C SER A 411 -15.90 10.70 20.64
N ALA A 412 -14.91 10.53 21.52
CA ALA A 412 -14.30 11.59 22.33
C ALA A 412 -13.24 12.40 21.56
N ILE A 413 -12.74 11.91 20.43
CA ILE A 413 -11.71 12.60 19.64
C ILE A 413 -12.33 13.69 18.75
N GLN A 414 -11.82 14.92 18.89
CA GLN A 414 -12.04 16.01 17.95
C GLN A 414 -10.88 16.06 16.96
N ILE A 415 -11.18 15.77 15.70
CA ILE A 415 -10.22 15.90 14.58
C ILE A 415 -10.29 17.28 13.91
N GLY A 416 -11.32 18.05 14.24
CA GLY A 416 -11.65 19.34 13.64
C GLY A 416 -12.96 19.88 14.19
N HIS A 417 -13.38 21.02 13.66
CA HIS A 417 -14.64 21.67 14.04
C HIS A 417 -15.38 22.16 12.79
N ALA A 418 -16.71 22.27 12.88
CA ALA A 418 -17.50 22.79 11.78
C ALA A 418 -17.49 24.33 11.78
N VAL A 419 -17.29 24.91 10.60
CA VAL A 419 -17.29 26.34 10.31
C VAL A 419 -18.46 26.61 9.38
N TRP A 420 -19.35 27.52 9.78
CA TRP A 420 -20.50 27.95 8.99
C TRP A 420 -20.18 29.26 8.26
N ILE A 421 -20.56 29.32 6.99
CA ILE A 421 -20.37 30.44 6.07
C ILE A 421 -21.74 30.98 5.69
N LYS A 422 -22.03 32.20 6.13
CA LYS A 422 -23.33 32.85 5.99
C LYS A 422 -23.74 33.01 4.53
N GLU A 423 -22.78 33.39 3.69
CA GLU A 423 -22.95 33.73 2.27
C GLU A 423 -23.36 32.53 1.41
N ASN A 424 -23.08 31.31 1.89
CA ASN A 424 -23.40 30.07 1.19
C ASN A 424 -24.70 29.43 1.72
N CYS A 425 -25.28 29.93 2.82
CA CYS A 425 -26.36 29.23 3.48
C CYS A 425 -27.71 29.49 2.79
N ILE A 426 -28.38 28.44 2.33
CA ILE A 426 -29.71 28.55 1.69
C ILE A 426 -30.81 29.14 2.60
N CYS A 427 -30.62 29.09 3.93
CA CYS A 427 -31.48 29.81 4.86
C CYS A 427 -31.41 31.33 4.63
N ILE A 428 -30.25 31.83 4.22
CA ILE A 428 -30.00 33.25 3.99
C ILE A 428 -30.16 33.59 2.50
N THR A 429 -29.53 32.83 1.61
CA THR A 429 -29.51 33.13 0.16
C THR A 429 -30.88 32.93 -0.47
N ASP A 430 -31.56 31.83 -0.11
CA ASP A 430 -32.80 31.42 -0.76
C ASP A 430 -34.02 31.66 0.15
N LYS A 431 -33.78 32.15 1.37
CA LYS A 431 -34.81 32.42 2.40
C LYS A 431 -35.70 31.21 2.71
N MET A 432 -35.11 30.00 2.73
CA MET A 432 -35.83 28.74 3.02
C MET A 432 -35.41 28.12 4.35
N GLU A 433 -36.36 27.56 5.09
CA GLU A 433 -36.04 26.84 6.33
C GLU A 433 -35.26 25.55 6.05
N CYS A 434 -34.01 25.48 6.52
CA CYS A 434 -33.17 24.30 6.40
C CYS A 434 -32.49 23.97 7.75
N GLY A 435 -32.64 22.73 8.20
CA GLY A 435 -32.06 22.23 9.46
C GLY A 435 -31.17 21.00 9.29
N ASN A 436 -30.74 20.68 8.06
CA ASN A 436 -30.05 19.41 7.76
C ASN A 436 -28.78 19.21 8.59
N CYS A 437 -27.97 20.25 8.75
CA CYS A 437 -26.73 20.17 9.52
C CYS A 437 -26.97 19.85 11.00
N ALA A 438 -28.02 20.42 11.61
CA ALA A 438 -28.41 20.15 12.99
C ALA A 438 -29.03 18.74 13.13
N ARG A 439 -30.00 18.40 12.28
CA ARG A 439 -30.73 17.11 12.32
C ARG A 439 -29.80 15.91 12.19
N HIS A 440 -28.77 16.02 11.35
CA HIS A 440 -27.83 14.92 11.08
C HIS A 440 -26.52 15.03 11.87
N CYS A 441 -26.41 15.94 12.83
CA CYS A 441 -25.22 16.05 13.67
C CYS A 441 -25.21 14.92 14.72
N PRO A 442 -24.35 13.89 14.60
CA PRO A 442 -24.36 12.78 15.56
C PRO A 442 -23.89 13.21 16.96
N ALA A 443 -23.08 14.26 17.05
CA ALA A 443 -22.59 14.80 18.32
C ALA A 443 -23.58 15.76 19.00
N GLY A 444 -24.67 16.14 18.33
CA GLY A 444 -25.58 17.19 18.80
C GLY A 444 -24.88 18.54 18.98
N ALA A 445 -23.87 18.84 18.16
CA ALA A 445 -23.03 20.03 18.26
C ALA A 445 -23.59 21.25 17.51
N ILE A 446 -24.70 21.12 16.79
CA ILE A 446 -25.26 22.18 15.95
C ILE A 446 -26.71 22.42 16.38
N GLN A 447 -27.06 23.67 16.67
CA GLN A 447 -28.41 24.10 17.03
C GLN A 447 -28.91 25.13 16.02
N MET A 448 -30.20 25.11 15.74
CA MET A 448 -30.85 26.10 14.87
C MET A 448 -31.44 27.21 15.73
N VAL A 449 -30.94 28.44 15.58
CA VAL A 449 -31.37 29.62 16.34
C VAL A 449 -31.93 30.69 15.39
N PRO A 450 -32.82 31.60 15.84
CA PRO A 450 -33.29 32.72 15.01
C PRO A 450 -32.11 33.53 14.44
N SER A 451 -32.19 33.93 13.18
CA SER A 451 -31.14 34.73 12.53
C SER A 451 -31.03 36.15 13.07
N ASP A 452 -32.16 36.68 13.54
CA ASP A 452 -32.27 37.95 14.23
C ASP A 452 -32.58 37.66 15.71
N PRO A 453 -31.68 38.01 16.65
CA PRO A 453 -31.91 37.79 18.08
C PRO A 453 -33.14 38.53 18.64
N GLU A 454 -33.60 39.60 17.99
CA GLU A 454 -34.75 40.39 18.44
C GLU A 454 -36.09 39.91 17.84
N ASP A 455 -36.04 39.05 16.81
CA ASP A 455 -37.22 38.50 16.13
C ASP A 455 -37.22 36.96 16.17
N GLU A 456 -38.02 36.38 17.06
CA GLU A 456 -38.20 34.93 17.18
C GLU A 456 -38.81 34.27 15.94
N ALA A 457 -39.50 35.03 15.08
CA ALA A 457 -40.06 34.55 13.82
C ALA A 457 -39.04 34.59 12.66
N SER A 458 -37.85 35.14 12.90
CA SER A 458 -36.81 35.20 11.88
C SER A 458 -36.31 33.80 11.49
N ILE A 459 -35.80 33.67 10.26
CA ILE A 459 -35.37 32.39 9.72
C ILE A 459 -34.25 31.79 10.57
N LYS A 460 -34.34 30.50 10.87
CA LYS A 460 -33.35 29.87 11.74
C LYS A 460 -32.05 29.56 10.99
N ILE A 461 -30.93 29.87 11.62
CA ILE A 461 -29.56 29.60 11.15
C ILE A 461 -28.82 28.67 12.11
N PRO A 462 -27.83 27.90 11.61
CA PRO A 462 -27.07 27.01 12.46
C PRO A 462 -26.02 27.75 13.28
N VAL A 463 -25.94 27.43 14.57
CA VAL A 463 -24.84 27.79 15.47
C VAL A 463 -24.12 26.52 15.90
N VAL A 464 -22.80 26.53 15.79
CA VAL A 464 -21.93 25.38 16.08
C VAL A 464 -21.31 25.53 17.48
N ASN A 465 -21.52 24.54 18.34
CA ASN A 465 -20.76 24.36 19.56
C ASN A 465 -19.46 23.61 19.24
N ALA A 466 -18.34 24.34 19.19
CA ALA A 466 -17.04 23.80 18.84
C ALA A 466 -16.54 22.74 19.85
N GLU A 467 -16.88 22.86 21.13
CA GLU A 467 -16.46 21.93 22.18
C GLU A 467 -17.13 20.55 22.07
N ARG A 468 -18.32 20.48 21.45
CA ARG A 468 -19.00 19.21 21.18
C ARG A 468 -18.72 18.67 19.78
N CYS A 469 -18.19 19.49 18.88
CA CYS A 469 -17.99 19.09 17.49
C CYS A 469 -16.80 18.13 17.40
N THR A 470 -17.03 16.91 16.92
CA THR A 470 -15.95 15.93 16.69
C THR A 470 -15.24 16.11 15.35
N GLY A 471 -15.78 16.94 14.45
CA GLY A 471 -15.26 17.13 13.10
C GLY A 471 -15.60 15.98 12.13
N CYS A 472 -16.65 15.20 12.40
CA CYS A 472 -17.03 14.02 11.61
C CYS A 472 -17.44 14.27 10.15
N GLY A 473 -17.80 15.51 9.80
CA GLY A 473 -18.14 15.91 8.43
C GLY A 473 -19.58 15.63 7.97
N ALA A 474 -20.46 15.11 8.82
CA ALA A 474 -21.85 14.81 8.46
C ALA A 474 -22.60 16.06 7.94
N CYS A 475 -22.40 17.20 8.61
CA CYS A 475 -22.97 18.48 8.24
C CYS A 475 -22.44 19.00 6.89
N GLU A 476 -21.14 18.83 6.61
CA GLU A 476 -20.54 19.22 5.33
C GLU A 476 -21.05 18.34 4.18
N ASN A 477 -21.10 17.03 4.39
CA ASN A 477 -21.55 16.07 3.41
C ASN A 477 -23.03 16.28 3.02
N LEU A 478 -23.89 16.53 4.00
CA LEU A 478 -25.34 16.64 3.79
C LEU A 478 -25.82 18.06 3.49
N CYS A 479 -24.92 19.05 3.47
CA CYS A 479 -25.27 20.42 3.11
C CYS A 479 -25.81 20.49 1.66
N PRO A 480 -27.01 21.04 1.43
CA PRO A 480 -27.58 21.16 0.09
C PRO A 480 -26.95 22.29 -0.73
N SER A 481 -26.28 23.26 -0.09
CA SER A 481 -25.63 24.38 -0.78
C SER A 481 -24.63 23.92 -1.85
N ARG A 482 -24.62 24.61 -2.98
CA ARG A 482 -23.73 24.41 -4.12
C ARG A 482 -23.27 25.76 -4.68
N PRO A 483 -22.07 25.84 -5.29
CA PRO A 483 -21.07 24.77 -5.44
C PRO A 483 -20.28 24.49 -4.15
N PHE A 484 -20.29 25.42 -3.18
CA PHE A 484 -19.65 25.24 -1.89
C PHE A 484 -20.68 24.93 -0.79
N SER A 485 -20.33 24.05 0.13
CA SER A 485 -21.15 23.83 1.32
C SER A 485 -21.19 25.09 2.18
N ALA A 486 -22.36 25.39 2.77
CA ALA A 486 -22.52 26.46 3.74
C ALA A 486 -21.88 26.15 5.10
N ILE A 487 -21.54 24.90 5.33
CA ILE A 487 -20.85 24.44 6.53
C ILE A 487 -19.81 23.42 6.11
N TYR A 488 -18.58 23.59 6.59
CA TYR A 488 -17.48 22.68 6.32
C TYR A 488 -16.69 22.40 7.58
N VAL A 489 -15.88 21.34 7.59
CA VAL A 489 -15.00 21.04 8.72
C VAL A 489 -13.61 21.60 8.46
N GLU A 490 -13.09 22.34 9.43
CA GLU A 490 -11.70 22.75 9.51
C GLU A 490 -10.94 21.82 10.47
N GLY A 491 -9.80 21.29 10.03
CA GLY A 491 -9.00 20.35 10.82
C GLY A 491 -8.33 21.01 12.02
N HIS A 492 -8.07 20.25 13.07
CA HIS A 492 -7.19 20.70 14.16
C HIS A 492 -5.75 20.29 13.90
N VAL A 493 -4.79 21.16 14.24
CA VAL A 493 -3.36 20.85 14.12
C VAL A 493 -2.98 19.64 14.97
N MET A 494 -3.55 19.53 16.16
CA MET A 494 -3.50 18.37 17.04
C MET A 494 -4.91 17.97 17.40
N HIS A 495 -5.22 16.68 17.28
CA HIS A 495 -6.51 16.16 17.72
C HIS A 495 -6.65 16.33 19.24
N ARG A 496 -7.86 16.62 19.69
CA ARG A 496 -8.20 16.79 21.11
C ARG A 496 -9.07 15.63 21.58
N THR A 497 -9.02 15.30 22.86
CA THR A 497 -9.92 14.32 23.48
C THR A 497 -10.78 15.08 24.49
N VAL A 498 -12.10 14.83 24.47
CA VAL A 498 -13.10 15.54 25.29
C VAL A 498 -13.81 14.59 26.24
#